data_AF-A0A7R9FFP0-F1
#
_entry.id   AF-A0A7R9FFP0-F1
#
_cell.length_a   1.000
_cell.length_b   1.000
_cell.length_c   1.000
_cell.angle_alpha   90.00
_cell.angle_beta   90.00
_cell.angle_gamma   90.00
#
_symmetry.space_group_name_H-M   'P 1'
#
loop_
_entity.id
_entity.type
_entity.pdbx_description
1 polymer ?
#
loop_
_entity_poly.entity_id
_entity_poly.type
_entity_poly.pdbx_seq_one_letter_code
_entity_poly.pdbx_strand_id
1 'polypeptide(L)'
;ALTGFTYLDRRFRGYGEYNYTVFKSYLVGLLNTTYQTLSLEEGADDDHTTKLNRNLILTWLCNYGVEDCTNMAKSEFNKLLLDSDY
;
A
#
# COMPACT_ATOMS: atom_id res chain seq x y z
N ALA A 1 -2.02 -13.40 6.87
CA ALA A 1 -2.63 -12.21 7.51
C ALA A 1 -3.49 -11.40 6.53
N LEU A 2 -2.93 -10.89 5.42
CA LEU A 2 -3.63 -9.98 4.48
C LEU A 2 -4.93 -10.53 3.87
N THR A 3 -5.04 -11.85 3.69
CA THR A 3 -6.29 -12.50 3.24
C THR A 3 -7.43 -12.29 4.23
N GLY A 4 -7.14 -12.35 5.54
CA GLY A 4 -8.11 -12.03 6.60
C GLY A 4 -8.51 -10.55 6.56
N PHE A 5 -7.56 -9.65 6.34
CA PHE A 5 -7.86 -8.22 6.17
C PHE A 5 -8.71 -7.93 4.94
N THR A 6 -8.51 -8.66 3.85
CA THR A 6 -9.36 -8.55 2.64
C THR A 6 -10.82 -8.85 2.95
N TYR A 7 -11.07 -9.88 3.75
CA TYR A 7 -12.42 -10.21 4.20
C TYR A 7 -13.01 -9.10 5.07
N LEU A 8 -12.24 -8.62 6.05
CA LEU A 8 -12.70 -7.56 6.97
C LEU A 8 -12.96 -6.24 6.25
N ASP A 9 -12.08 -5.82 5.34
CA ASP A 9 -12.23 -4.62 4.53
C ASP A 9 -13.58 -4.61 3.78
N ARG A 10 -13.90 -5.72 3.10
CA ARG A 10 -15.18 -5.88 2.40
C ARG A 10 -16.38 -5.78 3.33
N ARG A 11 -16.28 -6.31 4.56
CA ARG A 11 -17.34 -6.21 5.56
C ARG A 11 -17.50 -4.77 6.05
N PHE A 12 -16.42 -4.12 6.47
CA PHE A 12 -16.47 -2.78 7.07
C PHE A 12 -16.95 -1.70 6.09
N ARG A 13 -16.70 -1.84 4.77
CA ARG A 13 -17.31 -0.98 3.75
C ARG A 13 -18.84 -0.91 3.82
N GLY A 14 -19.50 -1.95 4.34
CA GLY A 14 -20.95 -2.01 4.54
C GLY A 14 -21.45 -1.59 5.93
N TYR A 15 -20.57 -1.34 6.91
CA TYR A 15 -20.93 -1.04 8.31
C TYR A 15 -21.02 0.48 8.63
N GLY A 16 -20.97 1.32 7.60
CA GLY A 16 -21.02 2.78 7.71
C GLY A 16 -19.65 3.44 7.77
N GLU A 17 -19.61 4.72 7.40
CA GLU A 17 -18.39 5.50 7.17
C GLU A 17 -17.48 5.56 8.40
N TYR A 18 -18.04 5.77 9.60
CA TYR A 18 -17.28 5.85 10.84
C TYR A 18 -16.50 4.56 11.12
N ASN A 19 -17.18 3.41 11.10
CA ASN A 19 -16.55 2.12 11.38
C ASN A 19 -15.50 1.77 10.32
N TYR A 20 -15.79 2.06 9.05
CA TYR A 20 -14.84 1.83 7.98
C TYR A 20 -13.59 2.71 8.13
N THR A 21 -13.76 3.98 8.51
CA THR A 21 -12.65 4.90 8.76
C THR A 21 -11.78 4.44 9.93
N VAL A 22 -12.39 4.00 11.03
CA VAL A 22 -11.65 3.45 12.19
C VAL A 22 -10.87 2.19 11.79
N PHE A 23 -11.50 1.26 11.07
CA PHE A 23 -10.84 0.05 10.57
C PHE A 23 -9.66 0.37 9.64
N LYS A 24 -9.87 1.29 8.69
CA LYS A 24 -8.85 1.78 7.76
C LYS A 24 -7.65 2.35 8.53
N SER A 25 -7.89 3.24 9.49
CA SER A 25 -6.83 3.85 10.30
C SER A 25 -6.03 2.82 11.11
N TYR A 26 -6.71 1.85 11.71
CA TYR A 26 -6.06 0.74 12.40
C TYR A 26 -5.15 -0.06 11.46
N LEU A 27 -5.65 -0.42 10.28
CA LEU A 27 -4.90 -1.24 9.35
C LEU A 27 -3.72 -0.47 8.73
N VAL A 28 -3.89 0.82 8.42
CA VAL A 28 -2.78 1.68 8.00
C VAL A 28 -1.70 1.72 9.08
N GLY A 29 -2.07 1.90 10.35
CA GLY A 29 -1.12 1.92 11.46
C GLY A 29 -0.29 0.63 11.55
N LEU A 30 -0.95 -0.53 11.42
CA LEU A 30 -0.28 -1.82 11.45
C LEU A 30 0.70 -2.00 10.27
N LEU A 31 0.28 -1.63 9.06
CA LEU A 31 1.08 -1.81 7.86
C LEU A 31 2.21 -0.78 7.75
N ASN A 32 2.02 0.42 8.31
CA ASN A 32 3.03 1.49 8.27
C ASN A 32 4.31 1.10 9.03
N THR A 33 4.20 0.32 10.11
CA THR A 33 5.38 -0.22 10.81
C THR A 33 6.22 -1.12 9.90
N THR A 34 5.58 -1.93 9.07
CA THR A 34 6.27 -2.81 8.11
C THR A 34 6.80 -2.01 6.92
N TYR A 35 6.08 -0.98 6.50
CA TYR A 35 6.50 -0.07 5.44
C TYR A 35 7.76 0.71 5.79
N GLN A 36 7.85 1.24 7.01
CA GLN A 36 9.04 1.95 7.49
C GLN A 36 10.31 1.09 7.47
N THR A 37 10.18 -0.23 7.56
CA THR A 37 11.31 -1.16 7.50
C THR A 37 11.68 -1.58 6.08
N LEU A 38 10.77 -1.48 5.10
CA LEU A 38 10.94 -2.08 3.79
C LEU A 38 11.41 -1.13 2.68
N SER A 39 11.55 0.17 2.94
CA SER A 39 11.79 1.22 1.94
C SER A 39 10.80 1.21 0.76
N LEU A 40 10.66 2.37 0.11
CA LEU A 40 9.82 2.51 -1.07
C LEU A 40 10.45 1.88 -2.31
N GLU A 41 11.75 2.08 -2.45
CA GLU A 41 12.54 1.57 -3.58
C GLU A 41 13.10 0.19 -3.26
N GLU A 42 13.24 -0.63 -4.29
CA GLU A 42 13.93 -1.92 -4.17
C GLU A 42 15.42 -1.69 -3.93
N GLY A 43 15.96 -2.33 -2.90
CA GLY A 43 17.40 -2.41 -2.66
C GLY A 43 18.06 -3.44 -3.56
N ALA A 44 19.35 -3.26 -3.84
CA ALA A 44 20.15 -4.24 -4.60
C ALA A 44 20.22 -5.61 -3.90
N ASP A 45 20.13 -5.62 -2.57
CA ASP A 45 20.22 -6.81 -1.72
C ASP A 45 18.85 -7.39 -1.32
N ASP A 46 17.75 -6.85 -1.87
CA ASP A 46 16.42 -7.34 -1.55
C ASP A 46 16.20 -8.76 -2.07
N ASP A 47 15.94 -9.69 -1.16
CA ASP A 47 15.50 -11.03 -1.53
C ASP A 47 14.09 -11.01 -2.16
N HIS A 48 13.73 -12.10 -2.84
CA HIS A 48 12.45 -12.23 -3.53
C HIS A 48 11.24 -12.02 -2.59
N THR A 49 11.31 -12.52 -1.36
CA THR A 49 10.23 -12.41 -0.38
C THR A 49 10.06 -10.97 0.10
N THR A 50 11.16 -10.24 0.27
CA THR A 50 11.20 -8.82 0.62
C THR A 50 10.51 -7.98 -0.45
N LYS A 51 10.81 -8.23 -1.73
CA LYS A 51 10.14 -7.56 -2.87
C LYS A 51 8.64 -7.87 -2.94
N LEU A 52 8.25 -9.13 -2.75
CA LEU A 52 6.84 -9.51 -2.73
C LEU A 52 6.08 -8.87 -1.56
N ASN A 53 6.68 -8.88 -0.37
CA ASN A 53 6.08 -8.27 0.82
C ASN A 53 5.90 -6.76 0.62
N ARG A 54 6.90 -6.06 0.07
CA ARG A 54 6.80 -4.64 -0.28
C ARG A 54 5.60 -4.37 -1.19
N ASN A 55 5.47 -5.11 -2.29
CA ASN A 55 4.35 -4.96 -3.22
C ASN A 55 2.99 -5.15 -2.54
N LEU A 56 2.87 -6.15 -1.66
CA LEU A 56 1.65 -6.38 -0.89
C LEU A 56 1.32 -5.21 0.04
N ILE A 57 2.31 -4.72 0.80
CA ILE A 57 2.12 -3.59 1.73
C ILE A 57 1.74 -2.31 0.98
N LEU A 58 2.48 -1.97 -0.09
CA LEU A 58 2.21 -0.79 -0.93
C LEU A 58 0.81 -0.83 -1.53
N THR A 59 0.37 -1.99 -2.03
CA THR A 59 -0.98 -2.17 -2.56
C THR A 59 -2.04 -1.73 -1.54
N TRP A 60 -1.89 -2.13 -0.27
CA TRP A 60 -2.84 -1.75 0.78
C TRP A 60 -2.77 -0.26 1.13
N LEU A 61 -1.58 0.29 1.35
CA LEU A 61 -1.40 1.69 1.74
C LEU A 61 -1.88 2.65 0.63
N CYS A 62 -1.55 2.37 -0.62
CA CYS A 62 -2.00 3.16 -1.77
C CYS A 62 -3.51 3.05 -1.98
N ASN A 63 -4.12 1.86 -1.85
CA ASN A 63 -5.58 1.70 -1.95
C ASN A 63 -6.33 2.45 -0.85
N TYR A 64 -5.68 2.68 0.29
CA TYR A 64 -6.19 3.49 1.38
C TYR A 64 -5.81 4.97 1.27
N GLY A 65 -5.15 5.40 0.21
CA GLY A 65 -4.88 6.81 -0.05
C GLY A 65 -3.83 7.40 0.89
N VAL A 66 -2.90 6.60 1.41
CA VAL A 66 -1.74 7.13 2.13
C VAL A 66 -0.93 7.98 1.17
N GLU A 67 -0.76 9.27 1.49
CA GLU A 67 -0.26 10.29 0.56
C GLU A 67 1.09 9.91 -0.05
N ASP A 68 2.05 9.51 0.79
CA ASP A 68 3.40 9.11 0.40
C ASP A 68 3.38 8.01 -0.68
N CYS A 69 2.61 6.94 -0.44
CA CYS A 69 2.42 5.85 -1.40
C CYS A 69 1.77 6.34 -2.70
N THR A 70 0.68 7.11 -2.61
CA THR A 70 -0.05 7.56 -3.81
C THR A 70 0.73 8.58 -4.65
N ASN A 71 1.55 9.42 -4.02
CA ASN A 71 2.38 10.41 -4.70
C ASN A 71 3.54 9.72 -5.43
N MET A 72 4.17 8.72 -4.80
CA MET A 72 5.16 7.87 -5.45
C MET A 72 4.54 7.14 -6.66
N ALA A 73 3.39 6.49 -6.49
CA ALA A 73 2.74 5.77 -7.60
C ALA A 73 2.42 6.69 -8.80
N LYS A 74 1.96 7.92 -8.53
CA LYS A 74 1.75 8.94 -9.57
C LYS A 74 3.06 9.39 -10.22
N SER A 75 4.11 9.58 -9.42
CA SER A 75 5.43 9.99 -9.93
C SER A 75 6.00 8.94 -10.88
N GLU A 76 5.99 7.66 -10.48
CA GLU A 76 6.46 6.55 -11.32
C GLU A 76 5.61 6.42 -12.58
N PHE A 77 4.28 6.53 -12.47
CA PHE A 77 3.42 6.52 -13.64
C PHE A 77 3.73 7.67 -14.60
N ASN A 78 3.96 8.88 -14.10
CA ASN A 78 4.32 10.03 -14.93
C ASN A 78 5.68 9.85 -15.61
N LYS A 79 6.68 9.26 -14.94
CA LYS A 79 7.98 8.93 -15.57
C LYS A 79 7.77 7.99 -16.75
N LEU A 80 6.97 6.93 -16.57
CA LEU A 80 6.65 6.00 -17.65
C LEU A 80 5.96 6.67 -18.83
N LEU A 81 5.07 7.64 -18.59
CA LEU A 81 4.44 8.41 -19.65
C LEU A 81 5.45 9.25 -20.43
N LEU A 82 6.38 9.92 -19.73
CA LEU A 82 7.42 10.74 -20.37
C LEU A 82 8.45 9.89 -21.13
N ASP A 83 8.75 8.68 -20.64
CA ASP A 83 9.67 7.74 -21.29
C ASP A 83 9.01 7.04 -22.50
N SER A 84 7.67 6.97 -22.53
CA SER A 84 6.90 6.36 -23.62
C SER A 84 6.77 7.22 -24.88
N ASP A 85 7.35 8.43 -24.90
CA ASP A 85 7.41 9.33 -26.05
C ASP A 85 8.59 9.00 -27.03
N TYR A 86 9.07 7.74 -27.07
CA TYR A 86 10.07 7.24 -28.04
C TYR A 86 9.49 6.21 -29.02
#